data_AF-A0A0M3IWG4-F1
#
_entry.id   AF-A0A0M3IWG4-F1
#
_cell.length_a   1.000
_cell.length_b   1.000
_cell.length_c   1.000
_cell.angle_alpha   90.00
_cell.angle_beta   90.00
_cell.angle_gamma   90.00
#
_symmetry.space_group_name_H-M   'P 1'
#
loop_
_entity.id
_entity.type
_entity.pdbx_description
1 polymer ?
#
loop_
_entity_poly.entity_id
_entity_poly.type
_entity_poly.pdbx_seq_one_letter_code
_entity_poly.pdbx_strand_id
1 'polypeptide(L)'
;MSKLQMAKGLNDALPDVDTTCLIYVMEMDLIKAVTGAANPKNRKIVNPIDTEFCFGFLSKKKIPNVPSFPVFLRQGRMQANIFLAKSRLQVDAEMLELLKAFHHYIFDSVLRLVKGGLAFVPEKAPVSILIVPLRRGKYSVLSRRNELTNQVDFKLDYTYVRNVVSSIGEMPRVPSEEERRLFKFDVTKFQDAVVMPWYRDKEHPSFYYVAEVCLLNNLIIDANPGSKFPDEKFANFNDYFIQKYNIEIYDQQQPLLDVDYTSR
;
A
#
# COMPACT_ATOMS: atom_id res chain seq x y z
N MET A 1 -11.60 28.92 -5.52
CA MET A 1 -11.64 28.09 -6.73
C MET A 1 -13.00 27.44 -6.82
N SER A 2 -13.74 27.63 -7.92
CA SER A 2 -15.07 27.02 -8.08
C SER A 2 -14.94 25.53 -8.40
N LYS A 3 -15.81 24.68 -7.82
CA LYS A 3 -15.88 23.23 -8.12
C LYS A 3 -15.91 22.94 -9.63
N LEU A 4 -16.50 23.83 -10.43
CA LEU A 4 -16.61 23.70 -11.89
C LEU A 4 -15.26 23.76 -12.63
N GLN A 5 -14.29 24.54 -12.16
CA GLN A 5 -13.03 24.73 -12.88
C GLN A 5 -12.11 23.51 -12.76
N MET A 6 -12.17 22.82 -11.61
CA MET A 6 -11.46 21.56 -11.39
C MET A 6 -12.03 20.42 -12.22
N ALA A 7 -13.37 20.27 -12.24
CA ALA A 7 -14.03 19.22 -13.03
C ALA A 7 -13.75 19.38 -14.54
N LYS A 8 -13.79 20.61 -15.07
CA LYS A 8 -13.46 20.87 -16.49
C LYS A 8 -12.01 20.55 -16.84
N GLY A 9 -11.07 20.75 -15.92
CA GLY A 9 -9.65 20.45 -16.14
C GLY A 9 -9.30 18.96 -16.10
N LEU A 10 -10.21 18.13 -15.55
CA LEU A 10 -10.03 16.69 -15.35
C LEU A 10 -10.83 15.82 -16.34
N ASN A 11 -11.73 16.43 -17.13
CA ASN A 11 -12.41 15.79 -18.25
C ASN A 11 -11.44 15.51 -19.42
N ASP A 12 -11.52 14.31 -20.00
CA ASP A 12 -10.65 13.83 -21.07
C ASP A 12 -9.16 14.04 -20.75
N ALA A 13 -8.75 13.69 -19.54
CA ALA A 13 -7.39 13.73 -19.04
C ALA A 13 -6.67 12.36 -19.06
N LEU A 14 -7.38 11.27 -19.42
CA LEU A 14 -6.80 9.93 -19.48
C LEU A 14 -5.63 9.87 -20.47
N PRO A 15 -4.51 9.21 -20.11
CA PRO A 15 -3.42 8.91 -21.03
C PRO A 15 -3.89 8.20 -22.30
N ASP A 16 -3.37 8.63 -23.45
CA ASP A 16 -3.56 7.94 -24.74
C ASP A 16 -2.26 7.22 -25.13
N VAL A 17 -2.36 6.21 -26.00
CA VAL A 17 -1.18 5.50 -26.52
C VAL A 17 -0.22 6.48 -27.21
N ASP A 18 1.08 6.31 -26.99
CA ASP A 18 2.17 7.11 -27.53
C ASP A 18 2.14 8.60 -27.16
N THR A 19 1.36 8.96 -26.12
CA THR A 19 1.35 10.34 -25.61
C THR A 19 2.30 10.53 -24.44
N THR A 20 2.90 11.73 -24.41
CA THR A 20 3.72 12.16 -23.26
C THR A 20 2.80 12.69 -22.17
N CYS A 21 2.69 11.94 -21.08
CA CYS A 21 1.88 12.27 -19.92
C CYS A 21 2.65 13.13 -18.91
N LEU A 22 1.88 13.97 -18.22
CA LEU A 22 2.30 14.69 -17.03
C LEU A 22 2.16 13.76 -15.82
N ILE A 23 3.16 13.78 -14.94
CA ILE A 23 3.12 13.05 -13.67
C ILE A 23 2.79 14.03 -12.56
N TYR A 24 1.68 13.81 -11.87
CA TYR A 24 1.34 14.54 -10.66
C TYR A 24 1.66 13.67 -9.44
N VAL A 25 2.31 14.26 -8.45
CA VAL A 25 2.68 13.58 -7.20
C VAL A 25 1.66 13.94 -6.13
N MET A 26 1.22 12.95 -5.36
CA MET A 26 0.43 13.15 -4.14
C MET A 26 1.31 12.80 -2.94
N GLU A 27 1.92 13.82 -2.34
CA GLU A 27 2.68 13.65 -1.10
C GLU A 27 1.77 13.85 0.11
N MET A 28 2.01 13.06 1.15
CA MET A 28 1.39 13.25 2.46
C MET A 28 2.48 13.54 3.49
N ASP A 29 2.35 14.67 4.18
CA ASP A 29 3.25 15.07 5.26
C ASP A 29 2.55 15.02 6.61
N LEU A 30 3.13 14.31 7.58
CA LEU A 30 2.61 14.18 8.92
C LEU A 30 2.85 15.46 9.73
N ILE A 31 1.79 16.24 9.91
CA ILE A 31 1.85 17.49 10.66
C ILE A 31 1.71 17.25 12.17
N LYS A 32 0.85 16.29 12.56
CA LYS A 32 0.65 15.94 13.97
C LYS A 32 0.28 14.47 14.12
N ALA A 33 1.19 13.70 14.73
CA ALA A 33 0.96 12.32 15.14
C ALA A 33 -0.13 12.18 16.21
N VAL A 34 -0.86 11.06 16.21
CA VAL A 34 -1.71 10.67 17.33
C VAL A 34 -0.89 10.24 18.54
N THR A 35 -1.39 10.53 19.75
CA THR A 35 -0.76 10.18 21.03
C THR A 35 -1.79 9.73 22.05
N GLY A 36 -1.34 9.11 23.16
CA GLY A 36 -2.19 8.71 24.29
C GLY A 36 -3.26 7.70 23.89
N ALA A 37 -4.52 7.95 24.25
CA ALA A 37 -5.64 7.05 23.97
C ALA A 37 -5.85 6.75 22.47
N ALA A 38 -5.40 7.64 21.57
CA ALA A 38 -5.47 7.43 20.12
C ALA A 38 -4.31 6.57 19.58
N ASN A 39 -3.27 6.32 20.37
CA ASN A 39 -2.17 5.39 20.09
C ASN A 39 -1.88 4.49 21.30
N PRO A 40 -2.81 3.60 21.70
CA PRO A 40 -2.71 2.86 22.95
C PRO A 40 -1.52 1.89 23.01
N LYS A 41 -1.03 1.46 21.84
CA LYS A 41 0.15 0.59 21.70
C LYS A 41 1.47 1.39 21.57
N ASN A 42 1.43 2.72 21.68
CA ASN A 42 2.60 3.61 21.51
C ASN A 42 3.44 3.31 20.25
N ARG A 43 2.77 2.91 19.16
CA ARG A 43 3.45 2.53 17.93
C ARG A 43 4.20 3.71 17.33
N LYS A 44 5.38 3.42 16.79
CA LYS A 44 6.13 4.39 16.00
C LYS A 44 5.34 4.73 14.73
N ILE A 45 5.08 6.01 14.53
CA ILE A 45 4.40 6.51 13.35
C ILE A 45 5.45 7.00 12.35
N VAL A 46 5.48 6.37 11.19
CA VAL A 46 6.33 6.79 10.07
C VAL A 46 5.63 7.91 9.32
N ASN A 47 6.35 8.99 9.00
CA ASN A 47 5.82 10.05 8.14
C ASN A 47 5.86 9.55 6.68
N PRO A 48 4.73 9.53 5.95
CA PRO A 48 4.70 9.04 4.57
C PRO A 48 5.70 9.77 3.65
N ILE A 49 6.02 11.05 3.91
CA ILE A 49 6.99 11.79 3.10
C ILE A 49 8.41 11.22 3.19
N ASP A 50 8.75 10.55 4.29
CA ASP A 50 10.07 9.94 4.50
C ASP A 50 10.21 8.60 3.77
N THR A 51 9.12 8.06 3.23
CA THR A 51 9.14 6.79 2.50
C THR A 51 9.62 6.97 1.07
N GLU A 52 10.16 5.89 0.51
CA GLU A 52 10.69 5.88 -0.86
C GLU A 52 9.58 5.89 -1.92
N PHE A 53 8.37 5.47 -1.57
CA PHE A 53 7.26 5.30 -2.50
C PHE A 53 6.10 6.20 -2.12
N CYS A 54 5.43 6.74 -3.12
CA CYS A 54 4.19 7.49 -2.95
C CYS A 54 3.25 7.20 -4.12
N PHE A 55 2.01 7.65 -4.00
CA PHE A 55 1.10 7.63 -5.14
C PHE A 55 1.20 8.94 -5.92
N GLY A 56 0.97 8.82 -7.21
CA GLY A 56 0.70 9.94 -8.08
C GLY A 56 -0.41 9.61 -9.04
N PHE A 57 -0.60 10.47 -10.02
CA PHE A 57 -1.50 10.21 -11.12
C PHE A 57 -0.98 10.78 -12.43
N LEU A 58 -1.30 10.08 -13.51
CA LEU A 58 -0.99 10.49 -14.87
C LEU A 58 -2.14 11.30 -15.46
N SER A 59 -1.78 12.35 -16.20
CA SER A 59 -2.72 13.17 -16.95
C SER A 59 -2.09 13.65 -18.25
N LYS A 60 -2.86 13.68 -19.35
CA LYS A 60 -2.41 14.33 -20.59
C LYS A 60 -2.55 15.86 -20.56
N LYS A 61 -3.38 16.39 -19.64
CA LYS A 61 -3.64 17.83 -19.49
C LYS A 61 -3.07 18.37 -18.19
N LYS A 62 -2.69 19.66 -18.20
CA LYS A 62 -2.31 20.34 -16.97
C LYS A 62 -3.54 20.54 -16.10
N ILE A 63 -3.55 19.90 -14.94
CA ILE A 63 -4.56 20.06 -13.90
C ILE A 63 -4.32 21.40 -13.20
N PRO A 64 -5.39 22.14 -12.83
CA PRO A 64 -5.24 23.39 -12.09
C PRO A 64 -4.50 23.18 -10.76
N ASN A 65 -3.84 24.23 -10.27
CA ASN A 65 -3.11 24.15 -9.01
C ASN A 65 -4.06 23.75 -7.87
N VAL A 66 -3.75 22.65 -7.20
CA VAL A 66 -4.51 22.18 -6.06
C VAL A 66 -3.85 22.73 -4.80
N PRO A 67 -4.55 23.54 -3.98
CA PRO A 67 -4.00 23.98 -2.71
C PRO A 67 -3.82 22.78 -1.78
N SER A 68 -2.78 22.80 -0.95
CA SER A 68 -2.60 21.79 0.09
C SER A 68 -3.81 21.76 1.01
N PHE A 69 -4.22 20.57 1.43
CA PHE A 69 -5.38 20.38 2.29
C PHE A 69 -5.12 19.36 3.39
N PRO A 70 -5.75 19.52 4.58
CA PRO A 70 -5.57 18.59 5.67
C PRO A 70 -6.31 17.28 5.40
N VAL A 71 -5.70 16.16 5.79
CA VAL A 71 -6.30 14.83 5.80
C VAL A 71 -6.10 14.23 7.19
N PHE A 72 -7.17 13.71 7.78
CA PHE A 72 -7.13 13.09 9.11
C PHE A 72 -7.13 11.58 8.97
N LEU A 73 -5.97 10.97 9.11
CA LEU A 73 -5.78 9.52 9.06
C LEU A 73 -5.64 8.94 10.46
N ARG A 74 -5.61 7.61 10.58
CA ARG A 74 -5.43 6.91 11.86
C ARG A 74 -4.13 7.30 12.57
N GLN A 75 -3.11 7.62 11.81
CA GLN A 75 -1.78 8.02 12.26
C GLN A 75 -1.74 9.48 12.74
N GLY A 76 -2.74 10.29 12.39
CA GLY A 76 -2.84 11.70 12.79
C GLY A 76 -3.23 12.63 11.66
N ARG A 77 -2.97 13.92 11.90
CA ARG A 77 -3.24 14.99 10.93
C ARG A 77 -2.11 15.04 9.92
N MET A 78 -2.45 14.73 8.69
CA MET A 78 -1.59 14.85 7.51
C MET A 78 -1.94 16.12 6.73
N GLN A 79 -1.00 16.60 5.92
CA GLN A 79 -1.23 17.55 4.86
C GLN A 79 -0.98 16.85 3.52
N ALA A 80 -2.01 16.80 2.67
CA ALA A 80 -1.87 16.32 1.31
C ALA A 80 -1.39 17.47 0.41
N ASN A 81 -0.34 17.22 -0.35
CA ASN A 81 0.23 18.15 -1.31
C ASN A 81 0.18 17.50 -2.70
N ILE A 82 -0.35 18.24 -3.68
CA ILE A 82 -0.44 17.78 -5.06
C ILE A 82 0.30 18.76 -5.94
N PHE A 83 1.30 18.27 -6.66
CA PHE A 83 2.12 19.10 -7.54
C PHE A 83 2.57 18.32 -8.77
N LEU A 84 2.92 19.06 -9.82
CA LEU A 84 3.43 18.50 -11.07
C LEU A 84 4.90 18.14 -10.91
N ALA A 85 5.27 16.88 -11.19
CA ALA A 85 6.66 16.45 -11.25
C ALA A 85 7.37 17.04 -12.47
N LYS A 86 8.69 17.16 -12.38
CA LYS A 86 9.52 17.60 -13.52
C LYS A 86 9.56 16.52 -14.62
N SER A 87 9.62 15.26 -14.20
CA SER A 87 9.61 14.12 -15.10
C SER A 87 8.28 13.98 -15.83
N ARG A 88 8.38 13.54 -17.08
CA ARG A 88 7.25 13.18 -17.95
C ARG A 88 7.42 11.73 -18.35
N LEU A 89 6.30 11.09 -18.68
CA LEU A 89 6.28 9.69 -19.05
C LEU A 89 5.73 9.54 -20.46
N GLN A 90 6.47 8.91 -21.36
CA GLN A 90 5.88 8.36 -22.58
C GLN A 90 5.24 7.03 -22.25
N VAL A 91 3.98 6.89 -22.62
CA VAL A 91 3.18 5.70 -22.32
C VAL A 91 2.88 4.98 -23.62
N ASP A 92 3.48 3.81 -23.80
CA ASP A 92 3.13 2.91 -24.89
C ASP A 92 1.84 2.11 -24.58
N ALA A 93 1.37 1.33 -25.55
CA ALA A 93 0.14 0.57 -25.42
C ALA A 93 0.20 -0.49 -24.30
N GLU A 94 1.31 -1.21 -24.16
CA GLU A 94 1.46 -2.27 -23.16
C GLU A 94 1.47 -1.67 -21.74
N MET A 95 2.23 -0.59 -21.56
CA MET A 95 2.31 0.14 -20.31
C MET A 95 0.94 0.70 -19.92
N LEU A 96 0.20 1.28 -20.87
CA LEU A 96 -1.13 1.83 -20.59
C LEU A 96 -2.09 0.76 -20.04
N GLU A 97 -2.12 -0.42 -20.65
CA GLU A 97 -2.98 -1.52 -20.21
C GLU A 97 -2.59 -2.01 -18.81
N LEU A 98 -1.30 -2.14 -18.52
CA LEU A 98 -0.82 -2.51 -17.19
C LEU A 98 -1.13 -1.45 -16.13
N LEU A 99 -1.00 -0.16 -16.47
CA LEU A 99 -1.35 0.93 -15.57
C LEU A 99 -2.86 0.97 -15.27
N LYS A 100 -3.71 0.74 -16.28
CA LYS A 100 -5.17 0.60 -16.09
C LYS A 100 -5.51 -0.61 -15.20
N ALA A 101 -4.88 -1.75 -15.44
CA ALA A 101 -5.08 -2.96 -14.64
C ALA A 101 -4.66 -2.73 -13.17
N PHE A 102 -3.51 -2.10 -12.94
CA PHE A 102 -3.06 -1.72 -11.61
C PHE A 102 -4.04 -0.74 -10.94
N HIS A 103 -4.45 0.31 -11.65
CA HIS A 103 -5.41 1.28 -11.15
C HIS A 103 -6.72 0.59 -10.73
N HIS A 104 -7.28 -0.26 -11.59
CA HIS A 104 -8.47 -1.06 -11.29
C HIS A 104 -8.27 -1.92 -10.03
N TYR A 105 -7.16 -2.66 -9.95
CA TYR A 105 -6.84 -3.52 -8.81
C TYR A 105 -6.81 -2.78 -7.47
N ILE A 106 -6.26 -1.56 -7.43
CA ILE A 106 -6.26 -0.74 -6.21
C ILE A 106 -7.69 -0.44 -5.74
N PHE A 107 -8.60 -0.05 -6.64
CA PHE A 107 -9.96 0.33 -6.26
C PHE A 107 -10.90 -0.85 -5.99
N ASP A 108 -10.75 -1.90 -6.79
CA ASP A 108 -11.60 -3.08 -6.74
C ASP A 108 -11.15 -4.05 -5.63
N SER A 109 -9.90 -4.51 -5.68
CA SER A 109 -9.46 -5.61 -4.82
C SER A 109 -8.85 -5.14 -3.50
N VAL A 110 -8.08 -4.04 -3.52
CA VAL A 110 -7.40 -3.50 -2.32
C VAL A 110 -8.36 -2.65 -1.48
N LEU A 111 -8.93 -1.59 -2.06
CA LEU A 111 -9.82 -0.67 -1.34
C LEU A 111 -11.27 -1.16 -1.26
N ARG A 112 -11.69 -2.05 -2.17
CA ARG A 112 -13.05 -2.62 -2.22
C ARG A 112 -14.14 -1.55 -2.19
N LEU A 113 -13.92 -0.49 -2.95
CA LEU A 113 -14.83 0.67 -2.99
C LEU A 113 -16.06 0.41 -3.87
N VAL A 114 -15.99 -0.60 -4.74
CA VAL A 114 -17.07 -1.03 -5.62
C VAL A 114 -18.07 -1.87 -4.82
N LYS A 115 -18.82 -1.25 -3.91
CA LYS A 115 -19.93 -1.87 -3.17
C LYS A 115 -21.26 -1.33 -3.70
N GLY A 116 -22.24 -2.21 -3.89
CA GLY A 116 -23.65 -1.83 -4.11
C GLY A 116 -23.92 -1.08 -5.42
N GLY A 117 -23.66 -1.70 -6.57
CA GLY A 117 -24.12 -1.20 -7.88
C GLY A 117 -23.33 -0.02 -8.47
N LEU A 118 -22.27 0.43 -7.79
CA LEU A 118 -21.29 1.34 -8.38
C LEU A 118 -20.46 0.56 -9.41
N ALA A 119 -20.29 1.08 -10.62
CA ALA A 119 -19.41 0.51 -11.63
C ALA A 119 -18.13 1.35 -11.71
N PHE A 120 -16.97 0.70 -11.65
CA PHE A 120 -15.69 1.36 -11.88
C PHE A 120 -15.44 1.47 -13.39
N VAL A 121 -15.78 2.63 -13.97
CA VAL A 121 -15.63 2.90 -15.40
C VAL A 121 -14.80 4.16 -15.60
N PRO A 122 -13.45 4.06 -15.60
CA PRO A 122 -12.54 5.20 -15.74
C PRO A 122 -12.83 6.06 -16.98
N GLU A 123 -13.24 5.45 -18.09
CA GLU A 123 -13.50 6.12 -19.36
C GLU A 123 -14.74 7.03 -19.31
N LYS A 124 -15.67 6.75 -18.38
CA LYS A 124 -16.88 7.53 -18.17
C LYS A 124 -16.79 8.43 -16.94
N ALA A 125 -15.65 8.41 -16.25
CA ALA A 125 -15.46 9.19 -15.04
C ALA A 125 -15.28 10.69 -15.37
N PRO A 126 -15.95 11.60 -14.64
CA PRO A 126 -15.73 13.05 -14.75
C PRO A 126 -14.30 13.47 -14.42
N VAL A 127 -13.57 12.61 -13.70
CA VAL A 127 -12.15 12.76 -13.41
C VAL A 127 -11.46 11.55 -13.99
N SER A 128 -10.88 11.74 -15.16
CA SER A 128 -10.32 10.65 -15.94
C SER A 128 -8.79 10.65 -15.73
N ILE A 129 -8.33 10.16 -14.58
CA ILE A 129 -6.90 10.09 -14.19
C ILE A 129 -6.52 8.65 -13.88
N LEU A 130 -5.25 8.29 -14.10
CA LEU A 130 -4.72 6.98 -13.68
C LEU A 130 -3.82 7.15 -12.47
N ILE A 131 -4.21 6.57 -11.34
CA ILE A 131 -3.34 6.45 -10.15
C ILE A 131 -2.21 5.48 -10.46
N VAL A 132 -0.99 5.91 -10.15
CA VAL A 132 0.22 5.13 -10.40
C VAL A 132 1.16 5.20 -9.20
N PRO A 133 1.96 4.14 -8.95
CA PRO A 133 2.98 4.15 -7.92
C PRO A 133 4.21 4.90 -8.41
N LEU A 134 4.68 5.85 -7.61
CA LEU A 134 5.86 6.65 -7.89
C LEU A 134 6.95 6.35 -6.88
N ARG A 135 8.17 6.21 -7.38
CA ARG A 135 9.37 6.11 -6.59
C ARG A 135 10.05 7.47 -6.52
N ARG A 136 10.37 7.89 -5.30
CA ARG A 136 11.17 9.08 -5.02
C ARG A 136 12.60 8.83 -5.46
N GLY A 137 13.16 9.70 -6.31
CA GLY A 137 14.56 9.62 -6.71
C GLY A 137 15.48 9.83 -5.50
N LYS A 138 16.38 8.86 -5.23
CA LYS A 138 17.43 9.02 -4.22
C LYS A 138 18.48 10.00 -4.76
N TYR A 139 18.59 11.18 -4.15
CA TYR A 139 19.89 11.87 -4.12
C TYR A 139 20.79 11.05 -3.19
N SER A 140 22.06 10.88 -3.56
CA SER A 140 23.00 10.01 -2.86
C SER A 140 23.01 10.30 -1.34
N VAL A 141 23.41 9.27 -0.58
CA VAL A 141 23.41 9.19 0.89
C VAL A 141 24.15 10.34 1.61
N LEU A 142 24.81 11.23 0.87
CA LEU A 142 25.54 12.40 1.39
C LEU A 142 24.82 13.74 1.23
N SER A 143 23.74 13.82 0.46
CA SER A 143 23.08 15.10 0.18
C SER A 143 21.56 14.90 0.12
N ARG A 144 20.86 15.17 1.23
CA ARG A 144 19.38 15.12 1.31
C ARG A 144 18.66 16.16 0.45
N ARG A 145 19.38 16.95 -0.37
CA ARG A 145 18.88 17.99 -1.27
C ARG A 145 19.86 18.13 -2.42
N ASN A 146 19.36 18.32 -3.65
CA ASN A 146 20.18 18.88 -4.72
C ASN A 146 20.61 20.29 -4.29
N GLU A 147 21.90 20.49 -3.98
CA GLU A 147 22.47 21.74 -3.45
C GLU A 147 22.23 22.96 -4.37
N LEU A 148 21.83 22.73 -5.64
CA LEU A 148 21.55 23.78 -6.61
C LEU A 148 20.04 24.06 -6.84
N THR A 149 19.13 23.13 -6.53
CA THR A 149 17.70 23.27 -6.91
C THR A 149 16.70 22.87 -5.84
N ASN A 150 17.12 22.15 -4.78
CA ASN A 150 16.28 21.68 -3.69
C ASN A 150 15.02 20.88 -4.12
N GLN A 151 15.00 20.33 -5.33
CA GLN A 151 13.83 19.63 -5.89
C GLN A 151 14.05 18.12 -5.88
N VAL A 152 12.97 17.38 -5.61
CA VAL A 152 12.92 15.91 -5.63
C VAL A 152 12.28 15.45 -6.93
N ASP A 153 12.95 14.55 -7.66
CA ASP A 153 12.40 13.93 -8.85
C ASP A 153 11.62 12.65 -8.49
N PHE A 154 10.59 12.35 -9.27
CA PHE A 154 9.72 11.20 -9.07
C PHE A 154 9.58 10.44 -10.39
N LYS A 155 9.69 9.12 -10.32
CA LYS A 155 9.59 8.24 -11.49
C LYS A 155 8.56 7.15 -11.26
N LEU A 156 7.88 6.74 -12.32
CA LEU A 156 6.99 5.59 -12.30
C LEU A 156 7.78 4.33 -11.89
N ASP A 157 7.28 3.59 -10.91
CA ASP A 157 7.81 2.25 -10.64
C ASP A 157 7.09 1.20 -11.50
N TYR A 158 7.50 1.12 -12.77
CA TYR A 158 6.85 0.24 -13.75
C TYR A 158 7.10 -1.25 -13.43
N THR A 159 8.25 -1.58 -12.86
CA THR A 159 8.55 -2.95 -12.41
C THR A 159 7.57 -3.37 -11.31
N TYR A 160 7.30 -2.50 -10.34
CA TYR A 160 6.31 -2.75 -9.31
C TYR A 160 4.91 -2.95 -9.90
N VAL A 161 4.50 -2.08 -10.84
CA VAL A 161 3.21 -2.23 -11.55
C VAL A 161 3.10 -3.61 -12.21
N ARG A 162 4.12 -4.01 -12.98
CA ARG A 162 4.12 -5.32 -13.66
C ARG A 162 3.99 -6.47 -12.68
N ASN A 163 4.77 -6.47 -11.61
CA ASN A 163 4.77 -7.53 -10.59
C ASN A 163 3.42 -7.62 -9.86
N VAL A 164 2.80 -6.48 -9.56
CA VAL A 164 1.46 -6.45 -8.94
C VAL A 164 0.44 -7.02 -9.91
N VAL A 165 0.41 -6.53 -11.16
CA VAL A 165 -0.60 -6.98 -12.14
C VAL A 165 -0.47 -8.47 -12.46
N SER A 166 0.77 -8.99 -12.59
CA SER A 166 0.99 -10.42 -12.82
C SER A 166 0.57 -11.31 -11.65
N SER A 167 0.47 -10.77 -10.42
CA SER A 167 0.14 -11.53 -9.22
C SER A 167 -1.33 -11.42 -8.77
N ILE A 168 -2.15 -10.59 -9.42
CA ILE A 168 -3.56 -10.36 -9.03
C ILE A 168 -4.34 -11.68 -8.96
N GLY A 169 -4.19 -12.56 -9.96
CA GLY A 169 -4.92 -13.83 -10.03
C GLY A 169 -4.38 -14.94 -9.12
N GLU A 170 -3.22 -14.73 -8.49
CA GLU A 170 -2.52 -15.73 -7.69
C GLU A 170 -2.67 -15.51 -6.18
N MET A 171 -3.40 -14.46 -5.76
CA MET A 171 -3.57 -14.12 -4.34
C MET A 171 -4.93 -14.55 -3.76
N PRO A 172 -4.96 -15.16 -2.55
CA PRO A 172 -3.80 -15.52 -1.73
C PRO A 172 -3.08 -16.77 -2.27
N ARG A 173 -1.75 -16.69 -2.40
CA ARG A 173 -0.94 -17.84 -2.78
C ARG A 173 -0.99 -18.88 -1.68
N VAL A 174 -1.45 -20.08 -2.01
CA VAL A 174 -1.43 -21.23 -1.10
C VAL A 174 -0.07 -21.92 -1.24
N PRO A 175 0.77 -21.95 -0.19
CA PRO A 175 2.05 -22.64 -0.25
C PRO A 175 1.84 -24.16 -0.28
N SER A 176 2.70 -24.87 -1.00
CA SER A 176 2.78 -26.34 -0.99
C SER A 176 3.28 -26.86 0.36
N GLU A 177 3.03 -28.15 0.64
CA GLU A 177 3.53 -28.78 1.89
C GLU A 177 5.06 -28.75 2.01
N GLU A 178 5.79 -28.91 0.90
CA GLU A 178 7.25 -28.84 0.91
C GLU A 178 7.74 -27.43 1.28
N GLU A 179 7.15 -26.39 0.68
CA GLU A 179 7.45 -25.00 1.02
C GLU A 179 7.13 -24.69 2.49
N ARG A 180 6.00 -25.21 3.00
CA ARG A 180 5.63 -25.06 4.42
C ARG A 180 6.63 -25.72 5.36
N ARG A 181 7.13 -26.92 5.01
CA ARG A 181 8.13 -27.65 5.82
C ARG A 181 9.50 -26.98 5.81
N LEU A 182 9.89 -26.39 4.69
CA LEU A 182 11.15 -25.66 4.52
C LEU A 182 11.08 -24.21 4.99
N PHE A 183 9.89 -23.70 5.33
CA PHE A 183 9.71 -22.34 5.79
C PHE A 183 10.57 -22.06 7.02
N LYS A 184 11.31 -20.94 6.96
CA LYS A 184 12.03 -20.37 8.08
C LYS A 184 11.72 -18.89 8.18
N PHE A 185 11.39 -18.47 9.40
CA PHE A 185 11.07 -17.09 9.66
C PHE A 185 12.25 -16.17 9.37
N ASP A 186 12.00 -15.14 8.56
CA ASP A 186 12.98 -14.10 8.22
C ASP A 186 12.35 -12.74 8.49
N VAL A 187 12.77 -12.09 9.58
CA VAL A 187 12.24 -10.81 10.04
C VAL A 187 12.28 -9.73 8.96
N THR A 188 13.28 -9.77 8.09
CA THR A 188 13.48 -8.73 7.06
C THR A 188 12.35 -8.72 6.03
N LYS A 189 11.69 -9.87 5.83
CA LYS A 189 10.54 -10.02 4.91
C LYS A 189 9.22 -9.52 5.50
N PHE A 190 9.16 -9.33 6.81
CA PHE A 190 7.95 -8.89 7.51
C PHE A 190 8.03 -7.44 7.99
N GLN A 191 9.18 -6.77 7.81
CA GLN A 191 9.31 -5.34 8.06
C GLN A 191 8.55 -4.54 6.99
N ASP A 192 7.66 -3.64 7.42
CA ASP A 192 6.80 -2.83 6.53
C ASP A 192 5.93 -3.67 5.58
N ALA A 193 5.58 -4.89 6.00
CA ALA A 193 4.83 -5.83 5.18
C ALA A 193 3.32 -5.74 5.41
N VAL A 194 2.57 -6.02 4.35
CA VAL A 194 1.14 -6.36 4.44
C VAL A 194 1.00 -7.85 4.19
N VAL A 195 0.38 -8.56 5.13
CA VAL A 195 0.15 -10.00 5.07
C VAL A 195 -1.33 -10.32 4.91
N MET A 196 -1.61 -11.50 4.36
CA MET A 196 -2.96 -12.04 4.26
C MET A 196 -2.96 -13.52 4.62
N PRO A 197 -4.03 -14.04 5.23
CA PRO A 197 -4.14 -15.46 5.51
C PRO A 197 -4.39 -16.23 4.21
N TRP A 198 -3.57 -17.23 3.92
CA TRP A 198 -3.78 -18.13 2.76
C TRP A 198 -4.78 -19.26 3.05
N TYR A 199 -5.11 -19.48 4.32
CA TYR A 199 -5.91 -20.61 4.80
C TYR A 199 -7.41 -20.33 4.96
N ARG A 200 -7.86 -19.08 4.78
CA ARG A 200 -9.28 -18.70 4.89
C ARG A 200 -9.65 -17.57 3.93
N ASP A 201 -10.94 -17.41 3.68
CA ASP A 201 -11.54 -16.29 2.94
C ASP A 201 -10.87 -16.04 1.58
N LYS A 202 -10.73 -17.08 0.75
CA LYS A 202 -9.99 -17.02 -0.54
C LYS A 202 -10.58 -16.03 -1.54
N GLU A 203 -11.91 -15.86 -1.54
CA GLU A 203 -12.59 -14.92 -2.44
C GLU A 203 -12.31 -13.47 -2.05
N HIS A 204 -12.18 -13.19 -0.74
CA HIS A 204 -12.10 -11.85 -0.19
C HIS A 204 -11.09 -11.74 0.96
N PRO A 205 -9.79 -12.04 0.72
CA PRO A 205 -8.78 -12.14 1.76
C PRO A 205 -8.61 -10.82 2.51
N SER A 206 -8.53 -10.87 3.84
CA SER A 206 -8.29 -9.65 4.64
C SER A 206 -6.81 -9.29 4.62
N PHE A 207 -6.52 -7.99 4.45
CA PHE A 207 -5.16 -7.45 4.49
C PHE A 207 -4.83 -6.95 5.90
N TYR A 208 -3.62 -7.25 6.33
CA TYR A 208 -3.13 -6.93 7.66
C TYR A 208 -1.74 -6.29 7.59
N TYR A 209 -1.58 -5.12 8.18
CA TYR A 209 -0.27 -4.48 8.29
C TYR A 209 0.49 -5.09 9.46
N VAL A 210 1.74 -5.50 9.23
CA VAL A 210 2.64 -5.98 10.29
C VAL A 210 3.17 -4.75 11.03
N ALA A 211 2.58 -4.47 12.19
CA ALA A 211 2.93 -3.30 12.98
C ALA A 211 4.28 -3.50 13.68
N GLU A 212 4.44 -4.66 14.29
CA GLU A 212 5.67 -5.08 14.95
C GLU A 212 5.84 -6.58 14.74
N VAL A 213 7.08 -6.99 14.48
CA VAL A 213 7.46 -8.39 14.65
C VAL A 213 7.78 -8.57 16.12
N CYS A 214 7.17 -9.53 16.79
CA CYS A 214 7.45 -9.83 18.20
C CYS A 214 8.85 -10.46 18.34
N LEU A 215 9.92 -9.68 18.12
CA LEU A 215 11.31 -10.11 18.22
C LEU A 215 12.12 -9.16 19.11
N LEU A 216 13.03 -9.79 19.85
CA LEU A 216 13.92 -9.22 20.88
C LEU A 216 14.57 -7.88 20.51
N ASN A 217 14.21 -6.82 21.26
CA ASN A 217 15.07 -5.88 21.99
C ASN A 217 14.19 -4.84 22.72
N ASN A 218 13.51 -5.32 23.78
CA ASN A 218 12.79 -4.56 24.82
C ASN A 218 11.36 -4.04 24.53
N LEU A 219 10.35 -4.92 24.32
CA LEU A 219 9.40 -5.37 25.37
C LEU A 219 8.10 -6.03 24.77
N ILE A 220 7.81 -7.26 25.22
CA ILE A 220 6.57 -8.11 25.20
C ILE A 220 6.03 -8.51 23.80
N ILE A 221 5.91 -9.78 23.36
CA ILE A 221 5.57 -11.06 24.02
C ILE A 221 6.36 -12.22 23.36
N ASP A 222 6.84 -13.16 24.17
CA ASP A 222 7.33 -14.50 23.77
C ASP A 222 6.19 -15.36 23.19
N ALA A 223 5.66 -14.95 22.04
CA ALA A 223 4.57 -15.65 21.38
C ALA A 223 5.13 -16.42 20.19
N ASN A 224 5.01 -17.75 20.25
CA ASN A 224 5.31 -18.67 19.17
C ASN A 224 4.09 -19.60 18.97
N PRO A 225 4.11 -20.53 18.00
CA PRO A 225 2.98 -21.43 17.75
C PRO A 225 2.55 -22.27 18.97
N GLY A 226 3.43 -22.50 19.94
CA GLY A 226 3.13 -23.22 21.20
C GLY A 226 2.53 -22.35 22.30
N SER A 227 2.49 -21.02 22.15
CA SER A 227 1.96 -20.11 23.17
C SER A 227 0.43 -20.21 23.30
N LYS A 228 -0.11 -19.90 24.49
CA LYS A 228 -1.54 -20.03 24.81
C LYS A 228 -2.41 -19.24 23.82
N PHE A 229 -3.47 -19.87 23.34
CA PHE A 229 -4.42 -19.21 22.43
C PHE A 229 -5.40 -18.32 23.22
N PRO A 230 -5.86 -17.18 22.68
CA PRO A 230 -6.76 -16.27 23.39
C PRO A 230 -8.15 -16.87 23.70
N ASP A 231 -8.62 -17.83 22.91
CA ASP A 231 -9.87 -18.57 23.15
C ASP A 231 -9.57 -19.84 23.96
N GLU A 232 -10.21 -19.99 25.11
CA GLU A 232 -9.99 -21.10 26.05
C GLU A 232 -10.32 -22.49 25.48
N LYS A 233 -11.05 -22.56 24.35
CA LYS A 233 -11.32 -23.81 23.64
C LYS A 233 -10.09 -24.47 23.05
N PHE A 234 -9.02 -23.71 22.84
CA PHE A 234 -7.78 -24.18 22.22
C PHE A 234 -6.62 -23.98 23.17
N ALA A 235 -5.77 -25.00 23.31
CA ALA A 235 -4.64 -24.93 24.24
C ALA A 235 -3.60 -23.89 23.79
N ASN A 236 -3.28 -23.86 22.50
CA ASN A 236 -2.27 -22.99 21.89
C ASN A 236 -2.57 -22.74 20.39
N PHE A 237 -1.73 -21.97 19.71
CA PHE A 237 -1.91 -21.68 18.29
C PHE A 237 -1.82 -22.93 17.40
N ASN A 238 -0.90 -23.87 17.67
CA ASN A 238 -0.84 -25.14 16.95
C ASN A 238 -2.18 -25.89 17.00
N ASP A 239 -2.75 -26.02 18.20
CA ASP A 239 -4.02 -26.69 18.45
C ASP A 239 -5.16 -26.04 17.67
N TYR A 240 -5.24 -24.70 17.70
CA TYR A 240 -6.21 -23.95 16.90
C TYR A 240 -6.09 -24.21 15.39
N PHE A 241 -4.87 -24.14 14.83
CA PHE A 241 -4.66 -24.30 13.38
C PHE A 241 -4.89 -25.75 12.91
N ILE A 242 -4.53 -26.74 13.72
CA ILE A 242 -4.81 -28.15 13.44
C ILE A 242 -6.32 -28.42 13.52
N GLN A 243 -6.98 -28.08 14.63
CA GLN A 243 -8.39 -28.41 14.81
C GLN A 243 -9.31 -27.67 13.82
N LYS A 244 -9.03 -26.39 13.53
CA LYS A 244 -9.93 -25.57 12.71
C LYS A 244 -9.67 -25.66 11.21
N TYR A 245 -8.41 -25.85 10.80
CA TYR A 245 -8.02 -25.79 9.40
C TYR A 245 -7.22 -27.00 8.91
N ASN A 246 -6.91 -27.96 9.79
CA ASN A 246 -6.02 -29.09 9.50
C ASN A 246 -4.64 -28.63 9.00
N ILE A 247 -4.09 -27.59 9.64
CA ILE A 247 -2.81 -26.97 9.27
C ILE A 247 -1.79 -27.18 10.39
N GLU A 248 -0.74 -27.95 10.07
CA GLU A 248 0.46 -28.04 10.91
C GLU A 248 1.39 -26.85 10.67
N ILE A 249 1.88 -26.23 11.75
CA ILE A 249 2.90 -25.19 11.68
C ILE A 249 4.26 -25.88 11.89
N TYR A 250 5.17 -25.81 10.91
CA TYR A 250 6.43 -26.54 11.01
C TYR A 250 7.53 -25.75 11.74
N ASP A 251 7.63 -24.43 11.50
CA ASP A 251 8.62 -23.60 12.19
C ASP A 251 8.13 -23.19 13.59
N GLN A 252 8.39 -24.04 14.59
CA GLN A 252 7.93 -23.84 15.97
C GLN A 252 8.66 -22.71 16.71
N GLN A 253 9.77 -22.20 16.17
CA GLN A 253 10.52 -21.07 16.75
C GLN A 253 10.10 -19.72 16.17
N GLN A 254 9.22 -19.69 15.15
CA GLN A 254 8.81 -18.44 14.55
C GLN A 254 8.06 -17.56 15.57
N PRO A 255 8.34 -16.25 15.60
CA PRO A 255 7.53 -15.31 16.37
C PRO A 255 6.15 -15.16 15.74
N LEU A 256 5.15 -14.86 16.56
CA LEU A 256 3.89 -14.34 16.05
C LEU A 256 4.06 -12.88 15.56
N LEU A 257 3.19 -12.47 14.64
CA LEU A 257 3.16 -11.10 14.11
C LEU A 257 2.10 -10.28 14.85
N ASP A 258 2.44 -9.09 15.38
CA ASP A 258 1.42 -8.12 15.79
C ASP A 258 0.88 -7.43 14.55
N VAL A 259 -0.34 -7.79 14.19
CA VAL A 259 -0.97 -7.31 12.98
C VAL A 259 -2.13 -6.37 13.25
N ASP A 260 -2.34 -5.47 12.31
CA ASP A 260 -3.39 -4.47 12.34
C ASP A 260 -4.27 -4.54 11.10
N TYR A 261 -5.57 -4.39 11.28
CA TYR A 261 -6.49 -4.23 10.14
C TYR A 261 -6.12 -2.99 9.34
N THR A 262 -5.97 -3.17 8.02
CA THR A 262 -5.73 -2.06 7.08
C THR A 262 -7.01 -1.31 6.70
N SER A 263 -8.19 -1.92 6.91
CA SER A 263 -9.51 -1.35 6.65
C SER A 263 -10.32 -1.17 7.94
N ARG A 264 -10.97 -0.02 8.10
CA ARG A 264 -12.16 0.15 8.95
C ARG A 264 -13.35 0.47 8.07
#